data_AF-A0A2V5XCE0-F1
#
_entry.id   AF-A0A2V5XCE0-F1
#
_cell.length_a   1.000
_cell.length_b   1.000
_cell.length_c   1.000
_cell.angle_alpha   90.00
_cell.angle_beta   90.00
_cell.angle_gamma   90.00
#
_symmetry.space_group_name_H-M   'P 1'
#
loop_
_entity.id
_entity.type
_entity.pdbx_description
1 polymer ?
#
loop_
_entity_poly.entity_id
_entity_poly.type
_entity_poly.pdbx_seq_one_letter_code
_entity_poly.pdbx_strand_id
1 'polypeptide(L)'
;MHPHGRLQRPALGQLADLTNNWQHDGATVQLVALASPNTDHPGQFKWTAKWWGEDKNKVYSLALKISPELKGHRLTVVRAVDQDGREVEIVQHGSQDNAEQAVFLKPPPESRQFKLTFALQRSRFVQFLARPDFVKAGPTNSPTKN
;
A
#
# COMPACT_ATOMS: atom_id res chain seq x y z
N MET A 1 11.99 -5.85 -15.60
CA MET A 1 12.61 -6.74 -14.59
C MET A 1 12.03 -6.35 -13.24
N HIS A 2 11.37 -7.26 -12.52
CA HIS A 2 10.75 -6.94 -11.23
C HIS A 2 11.73 -7.16 -10.08
N PRO A 3 11.96 -6.16 -9.21
CA PRO A 3 12.78 -6.35 -8.04
C PRO A 3 12.08 -7.25 -7.02
N HIS A 4 12.87 -8.11 -6.38
CA HIS A 4 12.43 -9.05 -5.36
C HIS A 4 13.08 -8.72 -4.02
N GLY A 5 12.26 -8.53 -2.97
CA GLY A 5 12.73 -8.40 -1.59
C GLY A 5 12.35 -9.63 -0.78
N ARG A 6 13.33 -10.29 -0.14
CA ARG A 6 13.08 -11.35 0.84
C ARG A 6 13.10 -10.74 2.23
N LEU A 7 12.03 -10.96 3.00
CA LEU A 7 11.85 -10.42 4.34
C LEU A 7 11.70 -11.56 5.33
N GLN A 8 12.41 -11.49 6.45
CA GLN A 8 12.18 -12.39 7.58
C GLN A 8 11.03 -11.85 8.43
N ARG A 9 10.16 -12.74 8.91
CA ARG A 9 9.05 -12.36 9.76
C ARG A 9 9.55 -11.98 11.17
N PRO A 10 9.29 -10.76 11.67
CA PRO A 10 9.64 -10.40 13.04
C PRO A 10 8.77 -11.18 14.04
N ALA A 11 9.29 -11.38 15.25
CA ALA A 11 8.49 -11.93 16.34
C ALA A 11 7.39 -10.94 16.77
N LEU A 12 6.39 -11.42 17.50
CA LEU A 12 5.31 -10.56 18.01
C LEU A 12 5.87 -9.46 18.92
N GLY A 13 5.34 -8.24 18.76
CA GLY A 13 5.81 -7.06 19.47
C GLY A 13 7.13 -6.49 18.94
N GLN A 14 7.69 -7.06 17.86
CA GLN A 14 8.95 -6.59 17.28
C GLN A 14 8.74 -5.83 15.98
N LEU A 15 9.69 -4.92 15.75
CA LEU A 15 9.95 -4.25 14.50
C LEU A 15 11.34 -4.67 14.04
N ALA A 16 11.44 -5.14 12.80
CA ALA A 16 12.71 -5.48 12.18
C ALA A 16 13.11 -4.38 11.21
N ASP A 17 14.26 -3.75 11.45
CA ASP A 17 14.86 -2.81 10.50
C ASP A 17 15.34 -3.55 9.25
N LEU A 18 15.17 -2.91 8.10
CA LEU A 18 15.51 -3.46 6.80
C LEU A 18 16.53 -2.54 6.12
N THR A 19 17.47 -3.16 5.40
CA THR A 19 18.54 -2.44 4.68
C THR A 19 18.43 -2.61 3.17
N ASN A 20 17.45 -3.39 2.70
CA ASN A 20 17.23 -3.64 1.29
C ASN A 20 16.86 -2.35 0.56
N ASN A 21 17.64 -2.02 -0.46
CA ASN A 21 17.30 -0.99 -1.41
C ASN A 21 17.64 -1.46 -2.82
N TRP A 22 16.98 -0.87 -3.80
CA TRP A 22 17.28 -1.09 -5.21
C TRP A 22 16.94 0.15 -6.01
N GLN A 23 17.54 0.27 -7.19
CA GLN A 23 17.22 1.30 -8.16
C GLN A 23 16.40 0.72 -9.30
N HIS A 24 15.38 1.45 -9.74
CA HIS A 24 14.57 1.12 -10.91
C HIS A 24 14.00 2.40 -11.52
N ASP A 25 14.11 2.56 -12.84
CA ASP A 25 13.64 3.74 -13.60
C ASP A 25 14.00 5.09 -12.96
N GLY A 26 15.23 5.21 -12.45
CA GLY A 26 15.73 6.45 -11.83
C GLY A 26 15.21 6.72 -10.41
N ALA A 27 14.42 5.81 -9.84
CA ALA A 27 13.99 5.85 -8.45
C ALA A 27 14.71 4.79 -7.61
N THR A 28 15.13 5.17 -6.40
CA THR A 28 15.59 4.26 -5.36
C THR A 28 14.40 3.89 -4.49
N VAL A 29 14.11 2.61 -4.38
CA VAL A 29 13.15 2.08 -3.40
C VAL A 29 13.92 1.45 -2.27
N GLN A 30 13.61 1.83 -1.05
CA GLN A 30 14.18 1.31 0.18
C GLN A 30 13.08 0.68 1.02
N LEU A 31 13.30 -0.57 1.45
CA LEU A 31 12.51 -1.17 2.53
C LEU A 31 13.13 -0.71 3.84
N VAL A 32 12.33 -0.09 4.69
CA VAL A 32 12.82 0.57 5.91
C VAL A 32 12.66 -0.33 7.12
N ALA A 33 11.46 -0.85 7.34
CA ALA A 33 11.18 -1.69 8.50
C ALA A 33 9.95 -2.56 8.25
N LEU A 34 9.90 -3.73 8.89
CA LEU A 34 8.74 -4.59 8.96
C LEU A 34 8.30 -4.71 10.42
N ALA A 35 7.09 -4.26 10.73
CA ALA A 35 6.50 -4.39 12.05
C ALA A 35 5.58 -5.61 12.13
N SER A 36 5.68 -6.33 13.24
CA SER A 36 4.72 -7.38 13.60
C SER A 36 3.35 -6.78 13.95
N PRO A 37 2.28 -7.60 13.97
CA PRO A 37 0.95 -7.13 14.36
C PRO A 37 0.97 -6.41 15.72
N ASN A 38 0.13 -5.38 15.85
CA ASN A 38 0.06 -4.48 17.02
C ASN A 38 1.37 -3.74 17.38
N THR A 39 2.37 -3.70 16.49
CA THR A 39 3.60 -2.93 16.70
C THR A 39 3.57 -1.66 15.85
N ASP A 40 3.75 -0.50 16.49
CA ASP A 40 3.78 0.79 15.80
C ASP A 40 5.18 1.06 15.21
N HIS A 41 5.22 1.67 14.02
CA HIS A 41 6.46 2.22 13.46
C HIS A 41 6.83 3.54 14.18
N PRO A 42 8.11 3.84 14.41
CA PRO A 42 8.53 5.13 14.93
C PRO A 42 8.60 6.22 13.85
N GLY A 43 8.76 7.47 14.29
CA GLY A 43 9.11 8.61 13.43
C GLY A 43 8.10 8.89 12.32
N GLN A 44 8.61 9.15 11.12
CA GLN A 44 7.82 9.56 9.94
C GLN A 44 6.81 8.50 9.46
N PHE A 45 7.01 7.22 9.83
CA PHE A 45 6.11 6.13 9.45
C PHE A 45 5.00 5.86 10.48
N LYS A 46 5.02 6.52 11.63
CA LYS A 46 4.08 6.27 12.74
C LYS A 46 2.62 6.28 12.31
N TRP A 47 2.23 7.21 11.44
CA TRP A 47 0.85 7.33 10.98
C TRP A 47 0.60 6.59 9.67
N THR A 48 1.58 6.59 8.76
CA THR A 48 1.48 5.96 7.43
C THR A 48 1.43 4.43 7.50
N ALA A 49 2.22 3.82 8.40
CA ALA A 49 2.34 2.37 8.55
C ALA A 49 1.51 1.82 9.72
N LYS A 50 0.56 2.61 10.24
CA LYS A 50 -0.39 2.20 11.27
C LYS A 50 -1.60 1.54 10.64
N TRP A 51 -1.91 0.34 11.12
CA TRP A 51 -3.08 -0.39 10.68
C TRP A 51 -4.32 0.02 11.49
N TRP A 52 -5.35 0.49 10.79
CA TRP A 52 -6.59 1.01 11.39
C TRP A 52 -7.79 0.07 11.24
N GLY A 53 -7.68 -0.97 10.42
CA GLY A 53 -8.76 -1.92 10.18
C GLY A 53 -8.89 -3.00 11.26
N GLU A 54 -9.74 -3.98 10.95
CA GLU A 54 -9.92 -5.20 11.75
C GLU A 54 -8.69 -6.13 11.65
N ASP A 55 -8.64 -7.25 12.38
CA ASP A 55 -7.51 -8.18 12.36
C ASP A 55 -6.14 -7.56 12.77
N LYS A 56 -6.14 -6.61 13.72
CA LYS A 56 -4.90 -5.94 14.20
C LYS A 56 -3.82 -6.89 14.72
N ASN A 57 -4.21 -8.10 15.13
CA ASN A 57 -3.32 -9.16 15.59
C ASN A 57 -2.75 -10.06 14.47
N LYS A 58 -3.10 -9.83 13.20
CA LYS A 58 -2.64 -10.65 12.06
C LYS A 58 -1.94 -9.83 10.96
N VAL A 59 -2.13 -8.51 10.95
CA VAL A 59 -1.59 -7.64 9.89
C VAL A 59 -0.20 -7.14 10.25
N TYR A 60 0.77 -7.46 9.40
CA TYR A 60 2.13 -6.91 9.42
C TYR A 60 2.15 -5.62 8.58
N SER A 61 2.96 -4.64 8.97
CA SER A 61 3.15 -3.41 8.19
C SER A 61 4.60 -3.22 7.77
N LEU A 62 4.81 -3.16 6.46
CA LEU A 62 6.10 -2.88 5.84
C LEU A 62 6.17 -1.39 5.50
N ALA A 63 7.11 -0.68 6.12
CA ALA A 63 7.46 0.69 5.77
C ALA A 63 8.46 0.72 4.60
N LEU A 64 8.20 1.58 3.63
CA LEU A 64 9.08 1.78 2.48
C LEU A 64 9.23 3.27 2.14
N LYS A 65 10.41 3.62 1.65
CA LYS A 65 10.76 4.98 1.21
C LYS A 65 11.20 4.96 -0.23
N ILE A 66 10.80 5.97 -0.98
CA ILE A 66 11.14 6.12 -2.40
C ILE A 66 11.82 7.47 -2.63
N SER A 67 12.94 7.48 -3.35
CA SER A 67 13.73 8.68 -3.61
C SER A 67 14.37 8.68 -5.01
N PRO A 68 14.30 9.78 -5.78
CA PRO A 68 13.46 10.95 -5.53
C PRO A 68 11.97 10.56 -5.56
N GLU A 69 11.10 11.44 -5.06
CA GLU A 69 9.65 11.24 -5.13
C GLU A 69 9.22 10.92 -6.57
N LEU A 70 8.29 9.99 -6.74
CA LEU A 70 8.11 9.22 -7.98
C LEU A 70 7.65 9.99 -9.23
N LYS A 71 7.44 11.32 -9.18
CA LYS A 71 7.12 12.23 -10.31
C LYS A 71 6.32 11.56 -11.45
N GLY A 72 5.12 11.07 -11.13
CA GLY A 72 4.25 10.41 -12.11
C GLY A 72 4.49 8.91 -12.27
N HIS A 73 5.15 8.26 -11.32
CA HIS A 73 5.17 6.80 -11.17
C HIS A 73 4.51 6.38 -9.85
N ARG A 74 4.11 5.12 -9.77
CA ARG A 74 3.53 4.51 -8.58
C ARG A 74 4.19 3.17 -8.36
N LEU A 75 4.69 2.96 -7.14
CA LEU A 75 5.18 1.66 -6.71
C LEU A 75 3.99 0.83 -6.26
N THR A 76 3.93 -0.43 -6.67
CA THR A 76 2.87 -1.36 -6.27
C THR A 76 3.47 -2.71 -5.99
N VAL A 77 3.03 -3.37 -4.92
CA VAL A 77 3.33 -4.78 -4.69
C VAL A 77 2.36 -5.60 -5.53
N VAL A 78 2.86 -6.27 -6.55
CA VAL A 78 2.04 -7.06 -7.47
C VAL A 78 1.92 -8.52 -7.06
N ARG A 79 2.82 -8.98 -6.17
CA ARG A 79 2.79 -10.34 -5.62
C ARG A 79 3.51 -10.42 -4.29
N ALA A 80 2.94 -11.17 -3.36
CA ALA A 80 3.58 -11.57 -2.11
C ALA A 80 3.41 -13.07 -1.92
N VAL A 81 4.52 -13.78 -1.66
CA VAL A 81 4.51 -15.23 -1.40
C VAL A 81 5.35 -15.56 -0.18
N ASP A 82 5.05 -16.65 0.51
CA ASP A 82 5.85 -17.15 1.63
C ASP A 82 7.03 -18.03 1.16
N GLN A 83 7.76 -18.62 2.12
CA GLN A 83 8.89 -19.52 1.83
C GLN A 83 8.49 -20.80 1.07
N ASP A 84 7.22 -21.22 1.15
CA ASP A 84 6.69 -22.44 0.53
C ASP A 84 5.98 -22.12 -0.81
N GLY A 85 5.98 -20.86 -1.23
CA GLY A 85 5.35 -20.37 -2.46
C GLY A 85 3.85 -20.09 -2.34
N ARG A 86 3.29 -20.14 -1.14
CA ARG A 86 1.88 -19.81 -0.87
C ARG A 86 1.67 -18.31 -0.89
N GLU A 87 0.50 -17.88 -1.34
CA GLU A 87 0.18 -16.46 -1.41
C GLU A 87 0.06 -15.84 -0.02
N VAL A 88 0.63 -14.65 0.10
CA VAL A 88 0.47 -13.77 1.27
C VAL A 88 -0.52 -12.70 0.86
N GLU A 89 -1.57 -12.53 1.66
CA GLU A 89 -2.59 -11.51 1.41
C GLU A 89 -1.97 -10.11 1.52
N ILE A 90 -2.15 -9.30 0.48
CA ILE A 90 -1.81 -7.87 0.49
C ILE A 90 -3.10 -7.13 0.82
N VAL A 91 -3.23 -6.70 2.07
CA VAL A 91 -4.46 -6.12 2.62
C VAL A 91 -4.67 -4.69 2.09
N GLN A 92 -3.61 -3.89 2.12
CA GLN A 92 -3.65 -2.49 1.71
C GLN A 92 -2.24 -2.01 1.36
N HIS A 93 -2.17 -0.99 0.50
CA HIS A 93 -0.97 -0.20 0.31
C HIS A 93 -1.30 1.28 0.52
N GLY A 94 -0.82 1.83 1.64
CA GLY A 94 -1.07 3.19 2.11
C GLY A 94 -0.06 4.19 1.56
N SER A 95 -0.51 5.43 1.37
CA SER A 95 0.30 6.57 0.89
C SER A 95 1.05 6.30 -0.43
N GLN A 96 0.42 5.57 -1.37
CA GLN A 96 1.03 5.14 -2.64
C GLN A 96 1.53 6.27 -3.56
N ASP A 97 1.03 7.48 -3.36
CA ASP A 97 1.41 8.66 -4.15
C ASP A 97 2.52 9.50 -3.49
N ASN A 98 2.96 9.14 -2.28
CA ASN A 98 3.99 9.87 -1.51
C ASN A 98 5.33 9.10 -1.47
N ALA A 99 6.40 9.76 -1.02
CA ALA A 99 7.72 9.14 -0.86
C ALA A 99 7.73 8.08 0.26
N GLU A 100 7.12 8.37 1.41
CA GLU A 100 6.91 7.42 2.50
C GLU A 100 5.60 6.65 2.30
N GLN A 101 5.69 5.33 2.21
CA GLN A 101 4.55 4.45 1.99
C GLN A 101 4.54 3.28 2.96
N ALA A 102 3.42 2.58 3.01
CA ALA A 102 3.29 1.35 3.79
C ALA A 102 2.52 0.27 3.03
N VAL A 103 2.98 -0.98 3.12
CA VAL A 103 2.27 -2.15 2.61
C VAL A 103 1.85 -3.01 3.79
N PHE A 104 0.58 -3.36 3.85
CA PHE A 104 -0.02 -4.18 4.90
C PHE A 104 -0.21 -5.60 4.38
N LEU A 105 0.33 -6.56 5.11
CA LEU A 105 0.40 -7.97 4.71
C LEU A 105 -0.24 -8.84 5.78
N LYS A 106 -1.00 -9.84 5.36
CA LYS A 106 -1.58 -10.85 6.25
C LYS A 106 -1.08 -12.24 5.84
N PRO A 107 0.09 -12.64 6.34
CA PRO A 107 0.67 -13.93 5.99
C PRO A 107 0.00 -15.10 6.71
N PRO A 108 0.06 -16.32 6.14
CA PRO A 108 -0.33 -17.53 6.86
C PRO A 108 0.46 -17.69 8.18
N PRO A 109 -0.16 -18.19 9.26
CA PRO A 109 0.46 -18.30 10.60
C PRO A 109 1.81 -19.04 10.64
N GLU A 110 1.99 -20.02 9.78
CA GLU A 110 3.17 -20.87 9.66
C GLU A 110 4.31 -20.22 8.85
N SER A 111 4.04 -19.11 8.17
CA SER A 111 5.02 -18.46 7.30
C SER A 111 6.15 -17.82 8.08
N ARG A 112 7.41 -18.05 7.68
CA ARG A 112 8.59 -17.48 8.36
C ARG A 112 9.25 -16.38 7.55
N GLN A 113 9.08 -16.42 6.23
CA GLN A 113 9.68 -15.46 5.31
C GLN A 113 8.68 -15.11 4.22
N PHE A 114 8.84 -13.92 3.65
CA PHE A 114 8.03 -13.46 2.54
C PHE A 114 8.92 -12.95 1.42
N LYS A 115 8.52 -13.22 0.19
CA LYS A 115 9.10 -12.62 -1.00
C LYS A 115 8.06 -11.70 -1.62
N LEU A 116 8.42 -10.44 -1.73
CA LEU A 116 7.62 -9.42 -2.38
C LEU A 116 8.14 -9.16 -3.79
N THR A 117 7.22 -8.98 -4.72
CA THR A 117 7.51 -8.57 -6.10
C THR A 117 6.87 -7.22 -6.33
N PHE A 118 7.69 -6.24 -6.72
CA PHE A 118 7.26 -4.88 -6.94
C PHE A 118 7.15 -4.58 -8.43
N ALA A 119 6.22 -3.70 -8.78
CA ALA A 119 6.16 -3.04 -10.08
C ALA A 119 6.22 -1.54 -9.85
N LEU A 120 7.04 -0.85 -10.64
CA LEU A 120 7.02 0.59 -10.77
C LEU A 120 6.29 0.91 -12.07
N GLN A 121 5.14 1.53 -11.97
CA GLN A 121 4.30 1.83 -13.13
C GLN A 121 4.16 3.33 -13.31
N ARG A 122 4.10 3.79 -14.56
CA ARG A 122 3.81 5.19 -14.87
C ARG A 122 2.36 5.48 -14.48
N SER A 123 2.19 6.36 -13.49
CA SER A 123 0.88 6.83 -13.04
C SER A 123 0.25 7.67 -14.16
N ARG A 124 -0.93 7.27 -14.60
CA ARG A 124 -1.75 8.04 -15.55
C ARG A 124 -2.90 8.65 -14.75
N PHE A 125 -2.85 9.95 -14.51
CA PHE A 125 -3.95 10.66 -13.87
C PHE A 125 -5.08 10.83 -14.88
N VAL A 126 -6.26 10.28 -14.59
CA VAL A 126 -7.48 10.53 -15.37
C VAL A 126 -8.35 11.46 -14.53
N GLN A 127 -8.47 12.71 -14.95
CA GLN A 127 -9.37 13.66 -14.32
C GLN A 127 -10.78 13.48 -14.92
N PHE A 128 -11.71 12.95 -14.12
CA PHE A 128 -13.12 12.97 -14.47
C PHE A 128 -13.70 14.34 -14.10
N LEU A 129 -13.87 15.21 -15.09
CA LEU A 129 -14.64 16.44 -14.91
C LEU A 129 -16.12 16.08 -15.00
N ALA A 130 -16.76 15.84 -13.86
CA ALA A 130 -18.21 15.78 -13.80
C ALA A 130 -18.75 17.19 -14.05
N ARG A 131 -19.31 17.44 -15.24
CA ARG A 131 -20.10 18.63 -15.51
C ARG A 131 -21.56 18.30 -15.18
N PRO A 132 -22.13 18.77 -14.06
CA PRO A 132 -23.55 18.60 -13.81
C PRO A 132 -24.32 19.46 -14.82
N ASP A 133 -24.82 18.84 -15.89
CA ASP A 133 -25.84 19.45 -16.72
C ASP A 133 -27.18 19.29 -15.99
N PHE A 134 -27.64 20.36 -15.37
CA PHE A 134 -29.01 20.41 -14.87
C PHE A 134 -29.95 20.32 -16.08
N VAL A 135 -30.60 19.18 -16.25
CA VAL A 135 -31.73 19.03 -17.17
C VAL A 135 -32.74 20.11 -16.77
N LYS A 136 -33.00 21.08 -17.66
CA LYS A 136 -34.00 22.12 -17.43
C LYS A 136 -35.30 21.43 -17.00
N ALA A 137 -35.79 21.77 -15.81
CA ALA A 137 -37.08 21.31 -15.34
C ALA A 137 -38.13 21.67 -16.40
N GLY A 138 -38.66 20.66 -17.09
CA GLY A 138 -39.87 20.82 -17.88
C GLY A 138 -41.03 21.16 -16.95
N PRO A 139 -42.09 21.83 -17.44
CA PRO A 139 -43.20 22.25 -16.61
C PRO A 139 -43.86 21.02 -15.97
N THR A 140 -43.67 20.87 -14.66
CA THR A 140 -44.40 19.91 -13.84
C THR A 140 -45.87 20.28 -13.86
N ASN A 141 -46.73 19.34 -14.26
CA ASN A 141 -48.18 19.47 -14.21
C ASN A 141 -48.62 19.88 -12.80
N SER A 142 -49.18 21.08 -12.68
CA SER A 142 -49.82 21.57 -11.46
C SER A 142 -51.06 20.70 -11.16
N PRO A 143 -51.30 20.32 -9.88
CA PRO A 143 -52.50 19.58 -9.54
C PRO A 143 -53.72 20.51 -9.61
N THR A 144 -54.71 20.11 -10.41
CA THR A 144 -56.03 20.74 -10.46
C THR A 144 -56.70 20.59 -9.09
N LYS A 145 -57.01 21.71 -8.43
CA LYS A 145 -57.86 21.73 -7.23
C LYS A 145 -59.31 21.48 -7.62
N ASN A 146 -59.96 20.53 -6.95
CA ASN A 146 -61.41 20.54 -6.73
C ASN A 146 -61.67 21.07 -5.33
#